data_AF-V5H616-F1
#
_entry.id   AF-V5H616-F1
#
_cell.length_a   1.000
_cell.length_b   1.000
_cell.length_c   1.000
_cell.angle_alpha   90.00
_cell.angle_beta   90.00
_cell.angle_gamma   90.00
#
_symmetry.space_group_name_H-M   'P 1'
#
loop_
_entity.id
_entity.type
_entity.pdbx_description
1 polymer ?
#
loop_
_entity_poly.entity_id
_entity_poly.type
_entity_poly.pdbx_seq_one_letter_code
_entity_poly.pdbx_strand_id
1 'polypeptide(L)'
;KLHKVISKLPEHHLVNGTKLEILQGAIFLRQGYLTGLQFLEQDKPYKTFCRDKDTVTVFSVRNKDSLRFHIPWKLCSGHNGTLILKAGLVRFEGELVTRKTNRGTEYRIKN
;
A
#
# COMPACT_ATOMS: atom_id res chain seq x y z
N LYS A 1 4.72 17.74 2.53
CA LYS A 1 3.41 17.26 2.01
C LYS A 1 3.37 15.74 1.98
N LEU A 2 4.28 15.08 1.27
CA LEU A 2 4.37 13.61 1.25
C LEU A 2 4.52 12.97 2.64
N HIS A 3 5.39 13.52 3.51
CA HIS A 3 5.53 13.03 4.89
C HIS A 3 4.21 13.04 5.68
N LYS A 4 3.34 14.05 5.46
CA LYS A 4 2.03 14.15 6.15
C LYS A 4 1.04 13.09 5.66
N VAL A 5 1.21 12.59 4.44
CA VAL A 5 0.38 11.52 3.87
C VAL A 5 0.86 10.18 4.42
N ILE A 6 2.18 9.93 4.38
CA ILE A 6 2.79 8.71 4.90
C ILE A 6 2.47 8.55 6.40
N SER A 7 2.57 9.63 7.19
CA SER A 7 2.25 9.60 8.62
C SER A 7 0.77 9.37 8.95
N LYS A 8 -0.11 9.37 7.95
CA LYS A 8 -1.57 9.17 8.09
C LYS A 8 -2.03 7.87 7.44
N LEU A 9 -1.10 6.99 7.05
CA LEU A 9 -1.46 5.69 6.50
C LEU A 9 -2.24 4.87 7.52
N PRO A 10 -3.28 4.14 7.07
CA PRO A 10 -4.13 3.39 7.98
C PRO A 10 -3.40 2.19 8.57
N GLU A 11 -3.81 1.81 9.77
CA GLU A 11 -3.37 0.56 10.40
C GLU A 11 -3.92 -0.67 9.68
N HIS A 12 -5.16 -0.60 9.22
CA HIS A 12 -5.84 -1.64 8.46
C HIS A 12 -6.27 -1.12 7.10
N HIS A 13 -5.78 -1.73 6.03
CA HIS A 13 -6.21 -1.46 4.67
C HIS A 13 -6.90 -2.67 4.06
N LEU A 14 -8.17 -2.54 3.71
CA LEU A 14 -8.95 -3.62 3.08
C LEU A 14 -8.50 -3.83 1.64
N VAL A 15 -8.25 -5.09 1.26
CA VAL A 15 -7.82 -5.47 -0.09
C VAL A 15 -8.89 -6.36 -0.72
N ASN A 16 -9.69 -5.76 -1.61
CA ASN A 16 -10.82 -6.43 -2.23
C ASN A 16 -10.42 -7.57 -3.20
N GLY A 17 -9.19 -7.55 -3.75
CA GLY A 17 -8.72 -8.52 -4.74
C GLY A 17 -8.48 -9.96 -4.23
N THR A 18 -8.74 -10.24 -2.95
CA THR A 18 -8.53 -11.56 -2.35
C THR A 18 -9.78 -12.42 -2.23
N LYS A 19 -10.96 -11.84 -2.46
CA LYS A 19 -12.20 -12.59 -2.41
C LYS A 19 -12.28 -13.51 -3.63
N LEU A 20 -12.05 -14.79 -3.43
CA LEU A 20 -12.09 -15.81 -4.49
C LEU A 20 -12.32 -17.21 -3.90
N GLU A 21 -12.69 -18.15 -4.76
CA GLU A 21 -12.75 -19.57 -4.42
C GLU A 21 -11.53 -20.28 -5.02
N ILE A 22 -10.71 -20.90 -4.17
CA ILE A 22 -9.50 -21.61 -4.63
C ILE A 22 -9.90 -22.98 -5.18
N LEU A 23 -10.80 -23.66 -4.47
CA LEU A 23 -11.42 -24.91 -4.90
C LEU A 23 -12.92 -24.68 -4.86
N GLN A 24 -13.54 -24.71 -6.03
CA GLN A 24 -14.93 -24.35 -6.23
C GLN A 24 -15.83 -25.11 -5.25
N GLY A 25 -16.63 -24.36 -4.48
CA GLY A 25 -17.54 -24.96 -3.51
C GLY A 25 -16.88 -25.64 -2.30
N ALA A 26 -15.58 -25.48 -2.08
CA ALA A 26 -14.90 -26.08 -0.92
C ALA A 26 -14.10 -25.07 -0.09
N ILE A 27 -13.30 -24.19 -0.73
CA ILE A 27 -12.41 -23.25 -0.03
C ILE A 27 -12.72 -21.82 -0.48
N PHE A 28 -13.22 -21.01 0.44
CA PHE A 28 -13.62 -19.63 0.19
C PHE A 28 -12.65 -18.69 0.89
N LEU A 29 -11.92 -17.88 0.11
CA LEU A 29 -11.17 -16.75 0.62
C LEU A 29 -12.09 -15.53 0.75
N ARG A 30 -12.02 -14.86 1.89
CA ARG A 30 -12.74 -13.60 2.13
C ARG A 30 -11.83 -12.41 1.81
N GLN A 31 -12.42 -11.21 1.89
CA GLN A 31 -11.65 -9.97 1.82
C GLN A 31 -10.56 -9.98 2.88
N GLY A 32 -9.32 -9.87 2.41
CA GLY A 32 -8.16 -9.71 3.24
C GLY A 32 -7.92 -8.27 3.62
N TYR A 33 -7.06 -8.07 4.62
CA TYR A 33 -6.61 -6.76 5.04
C TYR A 33 -5.09 -6.76 5.23
N LEU A 34 -4.49 -5.63 4.87
CA LEU A 34 -3.07 -5.35 5.03
C LEU A 34 -2.87 -4.53 6.30
N THR A 35 -1.90 -4.92 7.12
CA THR A 35 -1.45 -4.16 8.27
C THR A 35 0.03 -3.83 8.16
N GLY A 36 0.46 -2.81 8.91
CA GLY A 36 1.84 -2.35 8.98
C GLY A 36 2.16 -1.20 8.03
N LEU A 37 1.20 -0.70 7.23
CA LEU A 37 1.40 0.47 6.37
C LEU A 37 1.72 1.73 7.17
N GLN A 38 1.19 1.84 8.39
CA GLN A 38 1.45 2.95 9.31
C GLN A 38 2.92 3.02 9.78
N PHE A 39 3.68 1.94 9.62
CA PHE A 39 5.11 1.88 9.94
C PHE A 39 6.00 2.21 8.74
N LEU A 40 5.41 2.62 7.62
CA LEU A 40 6.17 3.16 6.50
C LEU A 40 6.81 4.49 6.90
N GLU A 41 8.11 4.59 6.70
CA GLU A 41 8.89 5.77 6.93
C GLU A 41 9.76 6.10 5.74
N GLN A 42 10.31 7.31 5.73
CA GLN A 42 11.29 7.72 4.74
C GLN A 42 12.56 6.85 4.84
N ASP A 43 12.95 6.21 3.74
CA ASP A 43 14.18 5.42 3.65
C ASP A 43 15.36 6.26 3.15
N LYS A 44 15.13 7.13 2.16
CA LYS A 44 16.15 8.02 1.58
C LYS A 44 15.67 9.48 1.55
N PRO A 45 16.58 10.46 1.57
CA PRO A 45 16.23 11.87 1.36
C PRO A 45 15.43 12.07 0.06
N TYR A 46 14.35 12.85 0.13
CA TYR A 46 13.57 13.18 -1.05
C TYR A 46 14.37 14.09 -1.98
N LYS A 47 14.36 13.80 -3.28
CA LYS A 47 15.00 14.62 -4.30
C LYS A 47 13.95 15.28 -5.16
N THR A 48 13.99 16.61 -5.26
CA THR A 48 13.02 17.38 -6.04
C THR A 48 13.72 18.09 -7.19
N PHE A 49 13.17 18.00 -8.39
CA PHE A 49 13.67 18.68 -9.58
C PHE A 49 12.51 19.04 -10.52
N CYS A 50 12.78 19.94 -11.48
CA CYS A 50 11.83 20.28 -12.52
C CYS A 50 12.00 19.34 -13.72
N ARG A 51 10.88 18.84 -14.27
CA ARG A 51 10.82 18.09 -15.52
C ARG A 51 9.75 18.75 -16.39
N ASP A 52 10.18 19.48 -17.40
CA ASP A 52 9.32 20.35 -18.23
C ASP A 52 8.52 21.36 -17.37
N LYS A 53 7.18 21.20 -17.34
CA LYS A 53 6.25 22.03 -16.56
C LYS A 53 5.92 21.42 -15.19
N ASP A 54 6.52 20.28 -14.85
CA ASP A 54 6.23 19.51 -13.64
C ASP A 54 7.34 19.67 -12.60
N THR A 55 6.94 19.74 -11.33
CA THR A 55 7.84 19.53 -10.20
C THR A 55 7.76 18.06 -9.80
N VAL A 56 8.87 17.34 -9.92
CA VAL A 56 8.96 15.92 -9.60
C VAL A 56 9.72 15.76 -8.28
N THR A 57 9.12 15.07 -7.31
CA THR A 57 9.77 14.66 -6.07
C THR A 57 9.91 13.15 -6.05
N VAL A 58 11.14 12.64 -6.17
CA VAL A 58 11.45 11.22 -6.01
C VAL A 58 11.48 10.89 -4.52
N PHE A 59 10.79 9.81 -4.15
CA PHE A 59 10.73 9.34 -2.78
C PHE A 59 11.05 7.85 -2.67
N SER A 60 11.55 7.47 -1.51
CA SER A 60 11.77 6.09 -1.11
C SER A 60 11.25 5.95 0.31
N VAL A 61 10.31 5.03 0.52
CA VAL A 61 9.77 4.69 1.83
C VAL A 61 10.02 3.22 2.11
N ARG A 62 10.33 2.90 3.36
CA ARG A 62 10.49 1.52 3.82
C ARG A 62 9.58 1.24 4.97
N ASN A 63 9.21 -0.03 5.14
CA ASN A 63 8.60 -0.47 6.38
C ASN A 63 9.69 -0.76 7.41
N LYS A 64 9.57 -0.19 8.61
CA LYS A 64 10.44 -0.50 9.75
C LYS A 64 10.15 -1.87 10.36
N ASP A 65 8.94 -2.34 10.20
CA ASP A 65 8.49 -3.67 10.61
C ASP A 65 8.06 -4.44 9.34
N SER A 66 7.27 -5.48 9.52
CA SER A 66 6.77 -6.32 8.46
C SER A 66 5.37 -5.86 8.03
N LEU A 67 5.13 -5.81 6.72
CA LEU A 67 3.76 -5.81 6.22
C LEU A 67 3.17 -7.19 6.44
N ARG A 68 1.93 -7.24 6.95
CA ARG A 68 1.20 -8.49 7.13
C ARG A 68 -0.09 -8.44 6.37
N PHE A 69 -0.32 -9.46 5.55
CA PHE A 69 -1.55 -9.61 4.81
C PHE A 69 -2.34 -10.77 5.37
N HIS A 70 -3.53 -10.45 5.89
CA HIS A 70 -4.41 -11.39 6.55
C HIS A 70 -5.56 -11.73 5.61
N ILE A 71 -5.73 -12.99 5.27
CA ILE A 71 -6.80 -13.46 4.38
C ILE A 71 -7.62 -14.49 5.15
N PRO A 72 -8.81 -14.13 5.65
CA PRO A 72 -9.70 -15.09 6.28
C PRO A 72 -10.18 -16.12 5.25
N TRP A 73 -10.23 -17.39 5.65
CA TRP A 73 -10.76 -18.47 4.83
C TRP A 73 -11.82 -19.27 5.59
N LYS A 74 -12.70 -19.90 4.82
CA LYS A 74 -13.72 -20.82 5.33
C LYS A 74 -13.82 -22.04 4.42
N LEU A 75 -14.06 -23.21 5.02
CA LEU A 75 -14.45 -24.43 4.34
C LEU A 75 -15.97 -24.66 4.41
N CYS A 76 -16.51 -25.41 3.45
CA CYS A 76 -17.90 -25.89 3.51
C CYS A 76 -18.20 -26.72 4.76
N SER A 77 -17.21 -27.43 5.30
CA SER A 77 -17.34 -28.18 6.56
C SER A 77 -17.57 -27.29 7.80
N GLY A 78 -17.51 -25.96 7.65
CA GLY A 78 -17.63 -25.01 8.75
C GLY A 78 -16.30 -24.60 9.37
N HIS A 79 -15.21 -25.36 9.12
CA HIS A 79 -13.86 -24.97 9.53
C HIS A 79 -13.47 -23.63 8.92
N ASN A 80 -12.71 -22.85 9.68
CA ASN A 80 -12.26 -21.54 9.25
C ASN A 80 -10.86 -21.26 9.81
N GLY A 81 -10.24 -20.22 9.27
CA GLY A 81 -8.95 -19.75 9.74
C GLY A 81 -8.52 -18.48 9.01
N THR A 82 -7.27 -18.10 9.20
CA THR A 82 -6.66 -16.94 8.53
C THR A 82 -5.33 -17.34 7.95
N LEU A 83 -5.12 -17.10 6.65
CA LEU A 83 -3.80 -17.12 6.05
C LEU A 83 -3.10 -15.80 6.39
N ILE A 84 -1.87 -15.88 6.88
CA ILE A 84 -1.06 -14.70 7.21
C ILE A 84 0.19 -14.74 6.34
N LEU A 85 0.30 -13.79 5.42
CA LEU A 85 1.51 -13.57 4.63
C LEU A 85 2.30 -12.43 5.26
N LYS A 86 3.60 -12.64 5.48
CA LYS A 86 4.49 -11.66 6.11
C LYS A 86 5.57 -11.24 5.11
N ALA A 87 5.68 -9.94 4.84
CA ALA A 87 6.77 -9.36 4.07
C ALA A 87 7.64 -8.51 4.99
N GLY A 88 8.83 -9.00 5.33
CA GLY A 88 9.72 -8.39 6.32
C GLY A 88 10.54 -7.20 5.83
N LEU A 89 10.90 -7.18 4.54
CA LEU A 89 11.64 -6.06 3.94
C LEU A 89 10.83 -5.52 2.79
N VAL A 90 10.13 -4.42 3.04
CA VAL A 90 9.31 -3.76 2.03
C VAL A 90 9.81 -2.34 1.84
N ARG A 91 10.19 -2.03 0.60
CA ARG A 91 10.55 -0.70 0.14
C ARG A 91 9.68 -0.33 -1.05
N PHE A 92 9.15 0.88 -1.03
CA PHE A 92 8.44 1.49 -2.15
C PHE A 92 9.21 2.72 -2.61
N GLU A 93 9.52 2.77 -3.89
CA GLU A 93 10.12 3.93 -4.54
C GLU A 93 9.11 4.48 -5.54
N GLY A 94 9.15 5.80 -5.79
CA GLY A 94 8.22 6.42 -6.71
C GLY A 94 8.46 7.91 -6.92
N GLU A 95 7.67 8.49 -7.82
CA GLU A 95 7.70 9.91 -8.16
C GLU A 95 6.37 10.56 -7.75
N LEU A 96 6.44 11.60 -6.90
CA LEU A 96 5.35 12.54 -6.71
C LEU A 96 5.48 13.66 -7.74
N VAL A 97 4.63 13.65 -8.75
CA VAL A 97 4.55 14.67 -9.78
C VAL A 97 3.55 15.74 -9.38
N THR A 98 3.98 16.99 -9.34
CA THR A 98 3.17 18.15 -9.00
C THR A 98 3.13 19.10 -10.19
N ARG A 99 1.94 19.47 -10.67
CA ARG A 99 1.75 20.41 -11.78
C ARG A 99 0.93 21.61 -11.31
N LYS A 100 1.45 22.83 -11.53
CA LYS A 100 0.65 24.04 -11.37
C LYS A 100 -0.21 24.25 -12.62
N THR A 101 -1.51 24.43 -12.42
CA THR A 101 -2.49 24.74 -13.47
C THR A 101 -3.24 26.01 -13.10
N ASN A 102 -3.97 26.59 -14.05
CA ASN A 102 -4.80 27.77 -13.81
C ASN A 102 -5.92 27.53 -12.77
N ARG A 103 -6.21 26.26 -12.46
CA ARG A 103 -7.24 25.83 -11.49
C ARG A 103 -6.65 25.41 -10.14
N GLY A 104 -5.33 25.45 -9.97
CA GLY A 104 -4.67 25.08 -8.71
C GLY A 104 -3.44 24.19 -8.90
N THR A 105 -3.19 23.30 -7.95
CA THR A 105 -2.05 22.36 -8.00
C THR A 105 -2.56 20.93 -8.09
N GLU A 106 -2.20 20.22 -9.16
CA GLU A 106 -2.46 18.79 -9.32
C GLU A 106 -1.31 17.96 -8.76
N TYR A 107 -1.64 16.82 -8.15
CA TYR A 107 -0.68 15.86 -7.61
C TYR A 107 -0.95 14.48 -8.19
N ARG A 108 0.11 13.79 -8.62
CA ARG A 108 0.04 12.41 -9.15
C ARG A 108 1.20 11.61 -8.59
N ILE A 109 0.93 10.39 -8.13
CA ILE A 109 1.99 9.43 -7.76
C ILE A 109 2.22 8.51 -8.95
N LYS A 110 3.48 8.32 -9.32
CA LYS A 110 3.92 7.34 -10.31
C LYS A 110 4.88 6.37 -9.63
N ASN A 111 4.79 5.10 -10.01
CA ASN A 111 5.73 4.03 -9.66
C ASN A 111 6.18 3.41 -10.98
#